data_AF-F5NVG2-F1
#
_entry.id   AF-F5NVG2-F1
#
_cell.length_a   1.000
_cell.length_b   1.000
_cell.length_c   1.000
_cell.angle_alpha   90.00
_cell.angle_beta   90.00
_cell.angle_gamma   90.00
#
_symmetry.space_group_name_H-M   'P 1'
#
loop_
_entity.id
_entity.type
_entity.pdbx_description
1 polymer ?
#
loop_
_entity_poly.entity_id
_entity_poly.type
_entity_poly.pdbx_seq_one_letter_code
_entity_poly.pdbx_strand_id
1 'polypeptide(L)'
;MLPRFADIFQQGNRWLNWLEKQPEGAVRPVVIESVTKIMACGTTLMGYTQWCCSSPDCCHTKKVCFRCKSRSCLHCGVKAGAQWIQYLL
;
A
#
# COMPACT_ATOMS: atom_id res chain seq x y z
N MET A 1 6.03 -9.90 -13.46
CA MET A 1 5.47 -8.87 -12.57
C MET A 1 6.57 -8.51 -11.58
N LEU A 2 6.99 -7.25 -11.49
CA LEU A 2 8.00 -6.84 -10.49
C LEU A 2 7.40 -6.98 -9.08
N PRO A 3 8.17 -7.46 -8.09
CA PRO A 3 7.69 -7.60 -6.72
C PRO A 3 7.28 -6.23 -6.16
N ARG A 4 6.25 -6.21 -5.32
CA ARG A 4 5.79 -4.97 -4.70
C ARG A 4 6.80 -4.57 -3.63
N PHE A 5 7.02 -3.28 -3.45
CA PHE A 5 7.87 -2.80 -2.34
C PHE A 5 7.42 -3.32 -0.96
N ALA A 6 6.10 -3.52 -0.78
CA ALA A 6 5.52 -4.14 0.41
C ALA A 6 6.13 -5.53 0.73
N ASP A 7 6.63 -6.25 -0.27
CA ASP A 7 7.13 -7.61 -0.12
C ASP A 7 8.42 -7.67 0.73
N ILE A 8 9.18 -6.57 0.81
CA ILE A 8 10.35 -6.45 1.71
C ILE A 8 9.93 -6.62 3.18
N PHE A 9 8.72 -6.17 3.52
CA PHE A 9 8.18 -6.26 4.88
C PHE A 9 7.40 -7.56 5.11
N GLN A 10 6.65 -8.02 4.11
CA GLN A 10 5.70 -9.12 4.23
C GLN A 10 6.32 -10.51 4.02
N GLN A 11 7.30 -10.65 3.13
CA GLN A 11 7.87 -11.97 2.82
C GLN A 11 8.52 -12.59 4.05
N GLY A 12 8.03 -13.75 4.47
CA GLY A 12 8.55 -14.46 5.65
C GLY A 12 8.32 -13.71 6.96
N ASN A 13 7.27 -12.88 7.05
CA ASN A 13 6.93 -12.08 8.23
C ASN A 13 8.08 -11.20 8.76
N ARG A 14 8.98 -10.74 7.88
CA ARG A 14 10.19 -9.98 8.25
C ARG A 14 9.89 -8.78 9.15
N TRP A 15 8.86 -8.00 8.83
CA TRP A 15 8.47 -6.84 9.64
C TRP A 15 8.01 -7.26 11.04
N LEU A 16 7.13 -8.25 11.14
CA LEU A 16 6.61 -8.72 12.42
C LEU A 16 7.74 -9.31 13.29
N ASN A 17 8.56 -10.19 12.69
CA ASN A 17 9.70 -10.81 13.36
C ASN A 17 10.75 -9.80 13.85
N TRP A 18 10.89 -8.67 13.14
CA TRP A 18 11.78 -7.58 13.57
C TRP A 18 11.15 -6.74 14.68
N LEU A 19 9.85 -6.42 14.55
CA LEU A 19 9.10 -5.59 15.49
C LEU A 19 9.00 -6.25 16.87
N GLU A 20 8.76 -7.56 16.93
CA GLU A 20 8.69 -8.34 18.17
C GLU A 20 10.02 -8.38 18.95
N LYS A 21 11.15 -8.12 18.29
CA LYS A 21 12.48 -8.08 18.92
C LYS A 21 12.85 -6.71 19.46
N GLN A 22 12.02 -5.70 19.24
CA GLN A 22 12.31 -4.35 19.69
C GLN A 22 11.93 -4.18 21.17
N PRO A 23 12.74 -3.44 21.97
CA PRO A 23 12.32 -3.05 23.31
C PRO A 23 11.02 -2.26 23.29
N GLU A 24 10.24 -2.35 24.36
CA GLU A 24 9.01 -1.59 24.51
C GLU A 24 9.28 -0.08 24.34
N GLY A 25 8.47 0.59 23.51
CA GLY A 25 8.62 2.01 23.21
C GLY A 25 9.77 2.38 22.25
N ALA A 26 10.61 1.44 21.82
CA ALA A 26 11.72 1.74 20.90
C ALA A 26 11.24 2.16 19.50
N VAL A 27 10.10 1.61 19.05
CA VAL A 27 9.52 1.92 17.74
C VAL A 27 8.41 2.95 17.90
N ARG A 28 8.57 4.10 17.24
CA ARG A 28 7.53 5.14 17.24
C ARG A 28 6.26 4.64 16.55
N PRO A 29 5.06 4.96 17.07
CA PRO A 29 3.79 4.55 16.46
C PRO A 29 3.65 4.92 14.98
N VAL A 30 4.16 6.09 14.58
CA VAL A 30 4.13 6.56 13.18
C VAL A 30 4.91 5.65 12.22
N VAL A 31 5.94 4.95 12.69
CA VAL A 31 6.70 3.99 11.89
C VAL A 31 5.85 2.74 11.65
N ILE A 32 5.22 2.23 12.71
CA ILE A 32 4.31 1.07 12.65
C ILE A 32 3.14 1.37 11.70
N GLU A 33 2.54 2.54 11.83
CA GLU A 33 1.45 3.00 10.97
C GLU A 33 1.91 3.12 9.51
N SER A 34 3.09 3.70 9.27
CA SER A 34 3.64 3.87 7.92
C SER A 34 3.90 2.53 7.23
N VAL A 35 4.52 1.58 7.91
CA VAL A 35 4.81 0.25 7.36
C VAL A 35 3.53 -0.53 7.14
N THR A 36 2.57 -0.45 8.07
CA THR A 36 1.23 -1.04 7.89
C THR A 36 0.51 -0.50 6.66
N LYS A 37 0.52 0.83 6.46
CA LYS A 37 -0.04 1.47 5.25
C LYS A 37 0.67 1.02 3.98
N ILE A 38 2.00 0.88 4.00
CA ILE A 38 2.78 0.39 2.84
C ILE A 38 2.35 -1.04 2.47
N MET A 39 2.24 -1.92 3.47
CA MET A 39 1.85 -3.32 3.29
C MET A 39 0.42 -3.49 2.77
N ALA A 40 -0.51 -2.67 3.26
CA ALA A 40 -1.91 -2.67 2.81
C ALA A 40 -2.11 -2.00 1.44
N CYS A 41 -1.21 -1.12 1.01
CA CYS A 41 -1.41 -0.29 -0.18
C CYS A 41 -1.72 -1.11 -1.46
N GLY A 42 -2.88 -0.84 -2.07
CA GLY A 42 -3.30 -1.51 -3.29
C GLY A 42 -3.77 -2.95 -3.11
N THR A 43 -3.98 -3.41 -1.88
CA THR A 43 -4.70 -4.66 -1.61
C THR A 43 -6.17 -4.36 -1.34
N THR A 44 -6.99 -5.41 -1.28
CA THR A 44 -8.41 -5.30 -0.95
C THR A 44 -8.66 -4.78 0.47
N LEU A 45 -7.66 -4.82 1.36
CA LEU A 45 -7.74 -4.28 2.72
C LEU A 45 -7.94 -2.75 2.73
N MET A 46 -7.51 -2.06 1.67
CA MET A 46 -7.73 -0.62 1.51
C MET A 46 -9.14 -0.27 1.02
N GLY A 47 -9.98 -1.28 0.76
CA GLY A 47 -11.20 -1.13 -0.03
C GLY A 47 -10.91 -1.11 -1.53
N TYR A 48 -11.96 -1.28 -2.33
CA TYR A 48 -11.86 -1.34 -3.79
C TYR A 48 -13.19 -0.96 -4.46
N THR A 49 -13.09 -0.53 -5.71
CA THR A 49 -14.23 -0.49 -6.64
C THR A 49 -14.19 -1.75 -7.50
N GLN A 50 -15.31 -2.45 -7.64
CA GLN A 50 -15.45 -3.58 -8.55
C GLN A 50 -16.20 -3.15 -9.80
N TRP A 51 -15.62 -3.47 -10.96
CA TRP A 51 -16.23 -3.28 -12.27
C TRP A 51 -16.63 -4.64 -12.82
N CYS A 52 -17.84 -4.74 -13.34
CA CYS A 52 -18.34 -5.93 -14.00
C CYS A 52 -18.54 -5.63 -15.49
N CYS A 53 -18.32 -6.63 -16.35
CA CYS A 53 -18.67 -6.50 -17.76
C CYS A 53 -20.19 -6.28 -17.91
N SER A 54 -20.57 -5.44 -18.88
CA SER A 54 -21.99 -5.14 -19.14
C SER A 54 -22.72 -6.26 -19.89
N SER A 55 -22.00 -7.20 -20.51
CA SER A 55 -22.58 -8.32 -21.25
C SER A 55 -23.18 -9.36 -20.29
N PRO A 56 -24.43 -9.82 -20.50
CA PRO A 56 -25.12 -10.75 -19.58
C PRO A 56 -24.39 -12.07 -19.35
N ASP A 57 -23.70 -12.58 -20.38
CA ASP A 57 -23.00 -13.88 -20.34
C ASP A 57 -21.53 -13.78 -19.91
N CYS A 58 -21.09 -12.59 -19.49
CA CYS A 58 -19.70 -12.33 -19.17
C CYS A 58 -19.49 -12.18 -17.65
N CYS A 59 -18.86 -13.17 -17.03
CA CYS A 59 -18.52 -13.15 -15.60
C CYS A 59 -17.25 -12.36 -15.27
N HIS A 60 -16.67 -11.63 -16.24
CA HIS A 60 -15.44 -10.88 -15.99
C HIS A 60 -15.68 -9.73 -15.03
N THR A 61 -14.87 -9.71 -13.97
CA THR A 61 -14.84 -8.62 -12.99
C THR A 61 -13.42 -8.10 -12.83
N LYS A 62 -13.29 -6.80 -12.55
CA LYS A 62 -12.03 -6.15 -12.25
C LYS A 62 -12.16 -5.37 -10.95
N LYS A 63 -11.33 -5.74 -9.96
CA LYS A 63 -11.20 -4.99 -8.72
C LYS A 63 -10.09 -3.97 -8.85
N VAL A 64 -10.41 -2.70 -8.59
CA VAL A 64 -9.45 -1.61 -8.52
C VAL A 64 -9.31 -1.21 -7.05
N CYS A 65 -8.23 -1.67 -6.42
CA CYS A 65 -7.95 -1.43 -5.00
C CYS A 65 -7.48 0.01 -4.77
N PHE A 66 -7.95 0.60 -3.67
CA PHE A 66 -7.53 1.95 -3.28
C PHE A 66 -6.08 1.98 -2.81
N ARG A 67 -5.45 3.16 -2.96
CA ARG A 67 -4.06 3.40 -2.55
C ARG A 67 -4.03 4.08 -1.20
N CYS A 68 -2.99 3.84 -0.39
CA CYS A 68 -2.90 4.36 0.98
C CYS A 68 -2.70 5.89 1.07
N LYS A 69 -2.31 6.56 -0.03
CA LYS A 69 -2.01 8.00 -0.10
C LYS A 69 -0.94 8.49 0.90
N SER A 70 -0.20 7.57 1.52
CA SER A 70 0.87 7.91 2.46
C SER A 70 2.11 8.41 1.71
N ARG A 71 2.76 9.46 2.26
CA ARG A 71 4.05 9.97 1.77
C ARG A 71 5.16 8.92 1.85
N SER A 72 5.13 8.04 2.86
CA SER A 72 6.13 6.98 3.07
C SER A 72 6.00 5.82 2.06
N CYS A 73 4.86 5.71 1.38
CA CYS A 73 4.68 4.68 0.35
C CYS A 73 5.32 5.15 -0.95
N LEU A 74 6.37 4.47 -1.42
CA LEU A 74 7.08 4.84 -2.66
C LEU A 74 6.15 5.08 -3.85
N HIS A 75 5.09 4.28 -4.01
CA HIS A 75 4.17 4.47 -5.12
C HIS A 75 3.23 5.67 -4.94
N CYS A 76 2.79 5.96 -3.71
CA CYS A 76 1.87 7.07 -3.46
C CYS A 76 2.60 8.40 -3.28
N GLY A 77 3.69 8.39 -2.53
CA GLY A 77 4.54 9.53 -2.24
C GLY A 77 5.20 10.10 -3.49
N VAL A 78 5.72 9.25 -4.39
CA VAL A 78 6.32 9.73 -5.66
C VAL A 78 5.26 10.45 -6.51
N LYS A 79 4.05 9.87 -6.64
CA LYS A 79 2.95 10.51 -7.37
C LYS A 79 2.55 11.84 -6.74
N ALA A 80 2.37 11.88 -5.42
CA ALA A 80 2.00 13.11 -4.72
C ALA A 80 3.08 14.19 -4.85
N GLY A 81 4.36 13.80 -4.77
CA GLY A 81 5.48 14.72 -4.97
C GLY A 81 5.53 15.28 -6.40
N ALA A 82 5.37 14.43 -7.42
CA ALA A 82 5.33 14.86 -8.81
C ALA A 82 4.16 15.83 -9.08
N GLN A 83 2.97 15.54 -8.54
CA GLN A 83 1.81 16.43 -8.64
C GLN A 83 2.08 17.77 -7.95
N TRP A 84 2.69 17.75 -6.77
CA TRP A 84 3.05 18.98 -6.05
C TRP A 84 4.03 19.85 -6.85
N ILE A 85 5.05 19.25 -7.48
CA ILE A 85 5.98 19.98 -8.36
C ILE A 85 5.24 20.63 -9.54
N GLN A 86 4.28 19.92 -10.14
CA GLN A 86 3.48 20.46 -11.25
C GLN A 86 2.61 21.66 -10.86
N TYR A 87 2.23 21.81 -9.58
CA TYR A 87 1.50 22.99 -9.12
C TYR A 87 2.39 24.21 -8.88
N LEU A 88 3.72 24.01 -8.81
CA LEU A 88 4.68 25.08 -8.54
C LEU A 88 5.36 25.63 -9.80
N LEU A 89 5.27 24.91 -10.91
CA LEU A 89 5.81 25.30 -12.23
C LEU A 89 4.65 25.72 -13.14
#